data_AF-A0A1H1MUI3-F1
#
_entry.id   AF-A0A1H1MUI3-F1
#
_cell.length_a   1.000
_cell.length_b   1.000
_cell.length_c   1.000
_cell.angle_alpha   90.00
_cell.angle_beta   90.00
_cell.angle_gamma   90.00
#
_symmetry.space_group_name_H-M   'P 1'
#
loop_
_entity.id
_entity.type
_entity.pdbx_description
1 polymer ?
#
loop_
_entity_poly.entity_id
_entity_poly.type
_entity_poly.pdbx_seq_one_letter_code
_entity_poly.pdbx_strand_id
1 'polypeptide(L)'
;MPKLIIRRNSEWANRMRSFELFLNGVKFSEIKDKQVLSFEIPEGKYQLTAKIDWCGSEPLNIEIAKDEIKRIEINGFIFSKYLLPLAIVTGLFYFGVYFKYDHNSLFLATLLMFFFGYMLYFMSIGHNQYLRLKEV
;
A
#
# COMPACT_ATOMS: atom_id res chain seq x y z
N MET A 1 -11.74 -12.26 26.14
CA MET A 1 -10.47 -12.36 25.38
C MET A 1 -10.46 -11.22 24.37
N PRO A 2 -9.40 -10.40 24.32
CA PRO A 2 -9.29 -9.30 23.38
C PRO A 2 -9.35 -9.77 21.93
N LYS A 3 -9.81 -8.89 21.03
CA LYS A 3 -9.91 -9.19 19.60
C LYS A 3 -9.17 -8.19 18.75
N LEU A 4 -8.38 -8.69 17.81
CA LEU A 4 -7.75 -7.90 16.76
C LEU A 4 -8.47 -8.16 15.43
N ILE A 5 -9.14 -7.13 14.92
CA ILE A 5 -9.83 -7.14 13.64
C ILE A 5 -8.98 -6.40 12.63
N ILE A 6 -8.60 -7.08 11.55
CA ILE A 6 -7.78 -6.51 10.48
C ILE A 6 -8.62 -6.51 9.21
N ARG A 7 -8.79 -5.34 8.60
CA ARG A 7 -9.44 -5.16 7.29
C ARG A 7 -8.44 -4.67 6.27
N ARG A 8 -8.45 -5.27 5.08
CA ARG A 8 -7.72 -4.75 3.94
C ARG A 8 -8.63 -3.93 3.02
N ASN A 9 -8.17 -2.73 2.65
CA ASN A 9 -8.84 -1.93 1.63
C ASN A 9 -8.66 -2.55 0.23
N SER A 10 -9.46 -2.09 -0.74
CA SER A 10 -9.30 -2.53 -2.13
C SER A 10 -8.54 -1.50 -2.95
N GLU A 11 -7.58 -1.99 -3.73
CA GLU A 11 -6.81 -1.19 -4.65
C GLU A 11 -6.51 -1.98 -5.92
N TRP A 12 -6.36 -1.28 -7.03
CA TRP A 12 -6.18 -1.95 -8.32
C TRP A 12 -4.79 -2.57 -8.45
N ALA A 13 -3.73 -1.88 -8.02
CA ALA A 13 -2.35 -2.36 -8.23
C ALA A 13 -2.07 -3.73 -7.60
N ASN A 14 -2.62 -4.02 -6.42
CA ASN A 14 -2.34 -5.25 -5.69
C ASN A 14 -3.57 -6.15 -5.52
N ARG A 15 -4.65 -5.92 -6.28
CA ARG A 15 -5.92 -6.64 -6.12
C ARG A 15 -5.78 -8.17 -6.14
N MET A 16 -4.86 -8.67 -6.97
CA MET A 16 -4.63 -10.12 -7.13
C MET A 16 -3.59 -10.70 -6.15
N ARG A 17 -2.94 -9.87 -5.34
CA ARG A 17 -1.86 -10.28 -4.44
C ARG A 17 -2.37 -10.32 -3.01
N SER A 18 -1.92 -11.28 -2.19
CA SER A 18 -2.14 -11.28 -0.74
C SER A 18 -1.11 -10.37 -0.05
N PHE A 19 -1.47 -9.83 1.12
CA PHE A 19 -0.52 -9.18 2.01
C PHE A 19 -0.20 -10.12 3.15
N GLU A 20 1.07 -10.29 3.46
CA GLU A 20 1.54 -11.04 4.60
C GLU A 20 1.48 -10.19 5.86
N LEU A 21 1.00 -10.76 6.96
CA LEU A 21 0.85 -10.09 8.24
C LEU A 21 1.84 -10.67 9.26
N PHE A 22 2.54 -9.78 9.95
CA PHE A 22 3.55 -10.11 10.94
C PHE A 22 3.22 -9.44 12.27
N LEU A 23 3.32 -10.20 13.35
CA LEU A 23 3.16 -9.72 14.72
C LEU A 23 4.49 -9.93 15.44
N ASN A 24 5.10 -8.87 15.95
CA ASN A 24 6.44 -8.90 16.57
C ASN A 24 7.50 -9.55 15.65
N GLY A 25 7.39 -9.34 14.35
CA GLY A 25 8.29 -9.91 13.34
C GLY A 25 8.00 -11.36 12.92
N VAL A 26 7.01 -12.04 13.51
CA VAL A 26 6.61 -13.40 13.16
C VAL A 26 5.40 -13.39 12.24
N LYS A 27 5.50 -14.01 11.06
CA LYS A 27 4.38 -14.17 10.12
C LYS A 27 3.29 -15.02 10.79
N PHE A 28 2.07 -14.50 10.87
CA PHE A 28 0.94 -15.22 11.49
C PHE A 28 -0.25 -15.43 10.55
N SER A 29 -0.37 -14.61 9.50
CA SER A 29 -1.48 -14.75 8.54
C SER A 29 -1.21 -14.04 7.21
N GLU A 30 -2.14 -14.22 6.27
CA GLU A 30 -2.20 -13.49 5.00
C GLU A 30 -3.61 -12.95 4.76
N ILE A 31 -3.71 -11.78 4.15
CA ILE A 31 -4.99 -11.11 3.90
C ILE A 31 -5.18 -10.76 2.41
N LYS A 32 -6.29 -11.23 1.83
CA LYS A 32 -6.69 -10.99 0.44
C LYS A 32 -7.45 -9.67 0.28
N ASP A 33 -7.64 -9.23 -0.97
CA ASP A 33 -8.43 -8.05 -1.30
C ASP A 33 -9.80 -8.05 -0.62
N LYS A 34 -10.14 -6.94 0.05
CA LYS A 34 -11.40 -6.73 0.80
C LYS A 34 -11.65 -7.71 1.96
N GLN A 35 -10.70 -8.55 2.31
CA GLN A 35 -10.88 -9.52 3.39
C GLN A 35 -10.87 -8.82 4.76
N VAL A 36 -11.62 -9.39 5.69
CA VAL A 36 -11.60 -9.05 7.11
C VAL A 36 -11.21 -10.31 7.88
N LEU A 37 -10.23 -10.18 8.76
CA LEU A 37 -9.75 -11.24 9.63
C LEU A 37 -9.97 -10.83 11.09
N SER A 38 -10.32 -11.79 11.94
CA SER A 38 -10.50 -11.60 13.37
C SER A 38 -9.63 -12.61 14.11
N PHE A 39 -8.82 -12.12 15.03
CA PHE A 39 -7.92 -12.94 15.85
C PHE A 39 -8.20 -12.69 17.33
N GLU A 40 -8.21 -13.74 18.13
CA GLU A 40 -8.19 -13.64 19.58
C GLU A 40 -6.73 -13.65 20.02
N ILE A 41 -6.27 -12.56 20.64
CA ILE A 41 -4.89 -12.43 21.08
C ILE A 41 -4.82 -12.01 22.55
N PRO A 42 -3.79 -12.44 23.29
CA PRO A 42 -3.60 -12.04 24.67
C PRO A 42 -3.47 -10.52 24.82
N GLU A 43 -3.67 -10.05 26.04
CA GLU A 43 -3.40 -8.66 26.40
C GLU A 43 -1.90 -8.39 26.31
N GLY A 44 -1.53 -7.20 25.84
CA GLY A 44 -0.14 -6.80 25.74
C GLY A 44 0.15 -5.79 24.64
N LYS A 45 1.45 -5.57 24.45
CA LYS A 45 1.98 -4.67 23.42
C LYS A 45 2.50 -5.50 22.26
N TYR A 46 2.06 -5.13 21.06
CA TYR A 46 2.43 -5.81 19.84
C TYR A 46 2.89 -4.79 18.79
N GLN A 47 3.76 -5.25 17.91
CA GLN A 47 4.16 -4.53 16.72
C GLN A 47 3.60 -5.26 15.50
N LEU A 48 2.64 -4.62 14.82
CA LEU A 48 2.06 -5.13 13.59
C LEU A 48 2.80 -4.57 12.39
N THR A 49 3.18 -5.44 11.46
CA THR A 49 3.70 -5.04 10.14
C THR A 49 3.02 -5.84 9.04
N ALA A 50 2.88 -5.24 7.87
CA ALA A 50 2.38 -5.91 6.67
C ALA A 50 3.46 -5.90 5.58
N LYS A 51 3.55 -6.97 4.79
CA LYS A 51 4.45 -7.07 3.64
C LYS A 51 3.75 -7.58 2.38
N ILE A 52 4.31 -7.20 1.25
CA ILE A 52 3.97 -7.70 -0.07
C ILE A 52 5.25 -7.72 -0.90
N ASP A 53 5.68 -8.89 -1.36
CA ASP A 53 6.96 -9.09 -2.04
C ASP A 53 8.12 -8.47 -1.23
N TRP A 54 8.87 -7.54 -1.81
CA TRP A 54 9.95 -6.79 -1.14
C TRP A 54 9.50 -5.46 -0.53
N CYS A 55 8.21 -5.12 -0.61
CA CYS A 55 7.62 -3.91 -0.05
C CYS A 55 6.88 -4.21 1.26
N GLY A 56 6.65 -3.19 2.08
CA GLY A 56 6.01 -3.35 3.37
C GLY A 56 5.39 -2.07 3.92
N SER A 57 4.98 -2.17 5.18
CA SER A 57 4.48 -1.05 5.98
C SER A 57 5.49 -0.62 7.03
N GLU A 58 5.32 0.61 7.49
CA GLU A 58 5.91 1.03 8.76
C GLU A 58 5.31 0.19 9.89
N PRO A 59 6.09 -0.13 10.93
CA PRO A 59 5.58 -0.85 12.09
C PRO A 59 4.55 -0.01 12.84
N LEU A 60 3.39 -0.63 13.09
CA LEU A 60 2.35 -0.05 13.93
C LEU A 60 2.39 -0.71 15.31
N ASN A 61 2.75 0.07 16.32
CA ASN A 61 2.70 -0.37 17.70
C ASN A 61 1.26 -0.29 18.19
N ILE A 62 0.71 -1.41 18.65
CA ILE A 62 -0.64 -1.53 19.19
C ILE A 62 -0.56 -2.04 20.63
N GLU A 63 -1.37 -1.47 21.50
CA GLU A 63 -1.59 -1.95 22.85
C GLU A 63 -3.04 -2.46 22.93
N ILE A 64 -3.21 -3.64 23.50
CA ILE A 64 -4.50 -4.32 23.59
C ILE A 64 -4.77 -4.64 25.05
N ALA A 65 -5.79 -3.98 25.59
CA ALA A 65 -6.26 -4.18 26.96
C ALA A 65 -7.28 -5.33 27.04
N LYS A 66 -7.60 -5.72 28.29
CA LYS A 66 -8.61 -6.73 28.59
C LYS A 66 -9.95 -6.40 27.96
N ASP A 67 -10.47 -7.36 27.20
CA ASP A 67 -11.76 -7.29 26.49
C ASP A 67 -11.88 -6.11 25.48
N GLU A 68 -10.75 -5.55 25.04
CA GLU A 68 -10.70 -4.55 23.96
C GLU A 68 -10.85 -5.21 22.57
N ILE A 69 -11.53 -4.50 21.66
CA ILE A 69 -11.56 -4.84 20.24
C ILE A 69 -10.73 -3.80 19.48
N LYS A 70 -9.55 -4.19 19.03
CA LYS A 70 -8.66 -3.35 18.22
C LYS A 70 -8.96 -3.54 16.74
N ARG A 71 -9.19 -2.46 16.01
CA ARG A 71 -9.49 -2.50 14.57
C ARG A 71 -8.38 -1.82 13.79
N ILE A 72 -7.81 -2.56 12.86
CA ILE A 72 -6.73 -2.08 12.00
C ILE A 72 -7.19 -2.13 10.55
N GLU A 73 -6.98 -1.05 9.82
CA GLU A 73 -7.14 -0.98 8.39
C GLU A 73 -5.77 -0.97 7.69
N ILE A 74 -5.63 -1.84 6.70
CA ILE A 74 -4.47 -1.89 5.81
C ILE A 74 -4.84 -1.20 4.51
N ASN A 75 -4.14 -0.11 4.23
CA ASN A 75 -4.20 0.59 2.97
C ASN A 75 -2.97 0.26 2.12
N GLY A 76 -3.18 -0.03 0.85
CA GLY A 76 -2.05 -0.24 -0.06
C GLY A 76 -1.51 1.04 -0.70
N PHE A 77 -0.90 0.86 -1.87
CA PHE A 77 -0.13 1.88 -2.56
C PHE A 77 -1.00 3.01 -3.12
N ILE A 78 -0.90 4.18 -2.50
CA ILE A 78 -1.65 5.40 -2.87
C ILE A 78 -1.47 5.80 -4.34
N PHE A 79 -0.28 5.59 -4.90
CA PHE A 79 0.01 5.85 -6.31
C PHE A 79 -0.99 5.18 -7.24
N SER A 80 -1.41 3.96 -6.91
CA SER A 80 -2.31 3.17 -7.75
C SER A 80 -3.69 3.80 -7.92
N LYS A 81 -4.13 4.62 -6.97
CA LYS A 81 -5.46 5.22 -6.98
C LYS A 81 -5.56 6.49 -7.83
N TYR A 82 -4.54 7.35 -7.79
CA TYR A 82 -4.59 8.68 -8.39
C TYR A 82 -3.46 8.94 -9.40
N LEU A 83 -2.24 8.57 -9.05
CA LEU A 83 -1.05 8.98 -9.80
C LEU A 83 -0.84 8.13 -11.05
N LEU A 84 -1.19 6.84 -11.01
CA LEU A 84 -1.10 5.94 -12.17
C LEU A 84 -2.06 6.35 -13.31
N PRO A 85 -3.38 6.58 -13.08
CA PRO A 85 -4.26 7.09 -14.13
C PRO A 85 -3.77 8.41 -14.74
N LEU A 86 -3.26 9.32 -13.90
CA LEU A 86 -2.72 10.60 -14.35
C LEU A 86 -1.48 10.41 -15.23
N ALA A 87 -0.59 9.47 -14.87
CA ALA A 87 0.58 9.13 -15.67
C ALA A 87 0.20 8.55 -17.04
N ILE A 88 -0.82 7.68 -17.09
CA ILE A 88 -1.32 7.11 -18.35
C ILE A 88 -1.90 8.21 -19.24
N VAL A 89 -2.77 9.08 -18.71
CA VAL A 89 -3.37 10.19 -19.47
C VAL A 89 -2.29 11.13 -20.01
N THR A 90 -1.30 11.47 -19.17
CA THR A 90 -0.17 12.31 -19.57
C THR A 90 0.66 11.64 -20.67
N GLY A 91 0.88 10.33 -20.58
CA GLY A 91 1.60 9.55 -21.59
C GLY A 91 0.87 9.50 -22.93
N LEU A 92 -0.43 9.21 -22.91
CA LEU A 92 -1.27 9.24 -24.11
C LEU A 92 -1.27 10.62 -24.77
N PHE A 93 -1.34 11.68 -23.97
CA PHE A 93 -1.27 13.05 -24.46
C PHE A 93 0.10 13.37 -25.08
N TYR A 94 1.20 12.98 -24.42
CA TYR A 94 2.55 13.12 -24.95
C TYR A 94 2.71 12.43 -26.31
N PHE A 95 2.33 11.15 -26.41
CA PHE A 95 2.42 10.41 -27.68
C PHE A 95 1.51 11.00 -28.75
N GLY A 96 0.31 11.47 -28.39
CA GLY A 96 -0.60 12.13 -29.32
C GLY A 96 0.00 13.41 -29.92
N VAL A 97 0.66 14.23 -29.10
CA VAL A 97 1.37 15.43 -29.56
C VAL A 97 2.56 15.06 -30.45
N TYR A 98 3.35 14.09 -30.02
CA TYR A 98 4.50 13.59 -30.77
C TYR A 98 4.09 13.08 -32.16
N PHE A 99 3.09 12.20 -32.25
CA PHE A 99 2.69 11.62 -33.54
C PHE A 99 1.97 12.60 -34.47
N LYS A 100 1.18 13.55 -33.92
CA LYS A 100 0.42 14.49 -34.74
C LYS A 100 1.24 15.67 -35.24
N TYR A 101 2.18 16.14 -34.43
CA TYR A 101 2.90 17.40 -34.68
C TYR A 101 4.42 17.22 -34.80
N ASP A 102 4.94 16.00 -34.68
CA ASP A 102 6.38 15.68 -34.62
C ASP A 102 7.13 16.50 -33.55
N HIS A 103 6.42 16.86 -32.48
CA HIS A 103 6.92 17.71 -31.41
C HIS A 103 7.20 16.90 -30.16
N ASN A 104 8.47 16.81 -29.78
CA ASN A 104 8.88 16.21 -28.52
C ASN A 104 8.82 17.24 -27.38
N SER A 105 7.74 17.20 -26.60
CA SER A 105 7.56 18.11 -25.47
C SER A 105 8.41 17.67 -24.27
N LEU A 106 9.49 18.42 -24.00
CA LEU A 106 10.33 18.22 -22.82
C LEU A 106 9.51 18.28 -21.52
N PHE A 107 8.56 19.21 -21.43
CA PHE A 107 7.71 19.38 -20.24
C PHE A 107 6.93 18.10 -19.91
N LEU A 108 6.24 17.53 -20.89
CA LEU A 108 5.47 16.30 -20.71
C LEU A 108 6.38 15.09 -20.39
N ALA A 109 7.54 15.01 -21.04
CA ALA A 109 8.54 13.99 -20.76
C ALA A 109 9.06 14.08 -19.32
N THR A 110 9.40 15.28 -18.84
CA THR A 110 9.84 15.51 -17.47
C THR A 110 8.72 15.19 -16.46
N LEU A 111 7.47 15.56 -16.75
CA LEU A 111 6.33 15.24 -15.89
C LEU A 111 6.13 13.71 -15.76
N LEU A 112 6.26 12.97 -16.85
CA LEU A 112 6.26 11.50 -16.83
C LEU A 112 7.41 10.95 -15.99
N MET A 113 8.60 11.51 -16.14
CA MET A 113 9.77 11.10 -15.34
C MET A 113 9.52 11.28 -13.84
N PHE A 114 8.84 12.34 -13.41
CA PHE A 114 8.44 12.51 -12.01
C PHE A 114 7.48 11.42 -11.54
N PHE A 115 6.48 11.05 -12.35
CA PHE A 115 5.57 9.96 -12.00
C PHE A 115 6.29 8.62 -11.85
N PHE A 116 7.16 8.28 -12.81
CA PHE A 116 7.97 7.07 -12.73
C PHE A 116 8.95 7.10 -11.56
N GLY A 117 9.62 8.23 -11.32
CA GLY A 117 10.53 8.40 -10.20
C GLY A 117 9.86 8.22 -8.86
N TYR A 118 8.65 8.77 -8.68
CA TYR A 118 7.85 8.55 -7.48
C TYR A 118 7.47 7.08 -7.29
N MET A 119 7.08 6.38 -8.36
CA MET A 119 6.81 4.93 -8.30
C MET A 119 8.06 4.14 -7.87
N LEU A 120 9.20 4.43 -8.51
CA LEU A 120 10.47 3.76 -8.24
C LEU A 120 10.97 4.01 -6.82
N TYR A 121 10.76 5.20 -6.26
CA TYR A 121 11.09 5.51 -4.88
C TYR A 121 10.42 4.54 -3.92
N PHE A 122 9.11 4.33 -4.04
CA PHE A 122 8.35 3.41 -3.18
C PHE A 122 8.63 1.93 -3.46
N MET A 123 9.20 1.58 -4.61
CA MET A 123 9.65 0.21 -4.88
C MET A 123 11.08 -0.06 -4.41
N SER A 124 11.86 0.97 -4.08
CA SER A 124 13.28 0.85 -3.75
C SER A 124 13.58 1.35 -2.32
N ILE A 125 13.81 2.64 -2.16
CA ILE A 125 14.22 3.26 -0.89
C ILE A 125 13.03 3.31 0.08
N GLY A 126 11.87 3.75 -0.41
CA GLY A 126 10.63 3.88 0.36
C GLY A 126 9.79 2.61 0.44
N HIS A 127 10.38 1.42 0.21
CA HIS A 127 9.63 0.15 0.13
C HIS A 127 8.81 -0.18 1.38
N ASN A 128 9.26 0.25 2.57
CA ASN A 128 8.52 0.09 3.82
C ASN A 128 7.37 1.08 4.01
N GLN A 129 7.18 2.05 3.11
CA GLN A 129 6.06 3.00 3.16
C GLN A 129 5.00 2.71 2.10
N TYR A 130 5.16 1.59 1.39
CA TYR A 130 4.29 1.16 0.32
C TYR A 130 2.90 0.76 0.84
N LEU A 131 2.86 0.01 1.94
CA LEU A 131 1.66 -0.33 2.69
C LEU A 131 1.51 0.58 3.91
N ARG A 132 0.28 0.84 4.35
CA ARG A 132 -0.01 1.71 5.49
C ARG A 132 -1.01 1.06 6.41
N LEU A 133 -0.63 0.93 7.67
CA LEU A 133 -1.49 0.44 8.74
C LEU A 133 -2.09 1.65 9.47
N LYS A 134 -3.39 1.60 9.75
CA LYS A 134 -4.10 2.64 10.52
C LYS A 134 -5.05 1.99 11.52
N GLU A 135 -5.10 2.54 12.72
CA GLU A 135 -6.14 2.21 13.69
C GLU A 135 -7.44 2.95 13.36
N VAL A 136 -8.59 2.28 13.50
CA VAL A 136 -9.92 2.80 13.10
C VAL A 136 -10.98 2.56 14.18
#